data_AF-A0A075FUU1-F1
#
_entry.id   AF-A0A075FUU1-F1
#
_cell.length_a   1.000
_cell.length_b   1.000
_cell.length_c   1.000
_cell.angle_alpha   90.00
_cell.angle_beta   90.00
_cell.angle_gamma   90.00
#
_symmetry.space_group_name_H-M   'P 1'
#
loop_
_entity.id
_entity.type
_entity.pdbx_description
1 polymer ?
#
loop_
_entity_poly.entity_id
_entity_poly.type
_entity_poly.pdbx_seq_one_letter_code
_entity_poly.pdbx_strand_id
1 'polypeptide(L)'
;MDFEKLSKTTIEEIDIGNKKLTYWDFGESQSISVDMDPESFYYKQLANTVQGETLTSFLTKRFQRVGPTTALKFAEFAKFKPEHRIGTMTNQELVKLTDGLQSFEEFMAPDPSCLAPLGESPLKKGMERFFEPDFLEVVQRGASAYSGFPFVIEMGIAYGGKITSHGMKVYRFANRIPLLYDEGSDVVLKVVNDTDWSRYKIKGDPPLVIVSHICSTRVPYKTVGKENVADRPEIERELKLALLSLSRKLSSFMSKRGQAEAAVRRKNLYSKYIPLIAQFCTELAGKKNEPNYKQMITEEPIVEEKQIKKKIQRTSKVHLLIC
;
A
#
# COMPACT_ATOMS: atom_id res chain seq x y z
N MET A 1 -25.76 52.64 19.59
CA MET A 1 -24.85 52.08 18.56
C MET A 1 -25.54 52.21 17.22
N ASP A 2 -24.88 52.81 16.26
CA ASP A 2 -25.45 53.15 14.96
C ASP A 2 -25.28 51.95 14.01
N PHE A 3 -26.23 51.02 14.05
CA PHE A 3 -26.14 49.73 13.35
C PHE A 3 -26.10 49.86 11.82
N GLU A 4 -26.62 50.96 11.27
CA GLU A 4 -26.50 51.28 9.84
C GLU A 4 -25.10 51.68 9.39
N LYS A 5 -24.28 52.23 10.30
CA LYS A 5 -22.86 52.49 10.02
C LYS A 5 -22.07 51.19 10.02
N LEU A 6 -22.31 50.31 10.99
CA LEU A 6 -21.62 49.02 11.11
C LEU A 6 -21.88 48.08 9.93
N SER A 7 -23.05 48.15 9.28
CA SER A 7 -23.34 47.35 8.07
C SER A 7 -22.59 47.85 6.82
N LYS A 8 -22.03 49.07 6.87
CA LYS A 8 -21.23 49.70 5.83
C LYS A 8 -19.74 49.67 6.16
N THR A 9 -19.31 48.77 7.03
CA THR A 9 -17.91 48.67 7.45
C THR A 9 -17.38 47.24 7.25
N THR A 10 -16.20 47.11 6.64
CA THR A 10 -15.49 45.82 6.51
C THR A 10 -14.12 45.91 7.17
N ILE A 11 -13.79 44.95 8.02
CA ILE A 11 -12.46 44.88 8.64
C ILE A 11 -11.45 44.44 7.57
N GLU A 12 -10.39 45.24 7.38
CA GLU A 12 -9.31 44.95 6.43
C GLU A 12 -8.15 44.23 7.12
N GLU A 13 -7.72 44.76 8.27
CA GLU A 13 -6.56 44.25 8.99
C GLU A 13 -6.72 44.44 10.49
N ILE A 14 -6.27 43.45 11.26
CA ILE A 14 -6.17 43.54 12.73
C ILE A 14 -4.72 43.27 13.11
N ASP A 15 -3.99 44.33 13.41
CA ASP A 15 -2.63 44.23 13.92
C ASP A 15 -2.64 44.21 15.44
N ILE A 16 -2.50 43.02 16.02
CA ILE A 16 -2.44 42.84 17.47
C ILE A 16 -1.14 43.39 18.05
N GLY A 17 -0.04 43.35 17.30
CA GLY A 17 1.29 43.79 17.74
C GLY A 17 1.34 45.31 17.92
N ASN A 18 0.81 46.04 16.94
CA ASN A 18 0.68 47.50 16.99
C ASN A 18 -0.63 47.98 17.62
N LYS A 19 -1.52 47.07 18.02
CA LYS A 19 -2.83 47.35 18.62
C LYS A 19 -3.73 48.21 17.72
N LYS A 20 -3.67 47.99 16.41
CA LYS A 20 -4.45 48.76 15.43
C LYS A 20 -5.47 47.90 14.71
N LEU A 21 -6.68 48.42 14.59
CA LEU A 21 -7.74 47.86 13.76
C LEU A 21 -7.89 48.77 12.54
N THR A 22 -7.68 48.23 11.35
CA THR A 22 -7.92 48.93 10.09
C THR A 22 -9.19 48.38 9.47
N TYR A 23 -10.13 49.27 9.15
CA TYR A 23 -11.37 48.91 8.49
C TYR A 23 -11.67 49.87 7.34
N TRP A 24 -12.35 49.35 6.33
CA TRP A 24 -12.90 50.12 5.22
C TRP A 24 -14.29 50.64 5.59
N ASP A 25 -14.51 51.95 5.53
CA ASP A 25 -15.83 52.56 5.65
C ASP A 25 -16.39 52.84 4.24
N PHE A 26 -17.47 52.17 3.85
CA PHE A 26 -18.13 52.39 2.57
C PHE A 26 -18.88 53.73 2.50
N GLY A 27 -19.22 54.35 3.64
CA GLY A 27 -19.86 55.66 3.68
C GLY A 27 -18.89 56.79 3.30
N GLU A 28 -17.67 56.72 3.81
CA GLU A 28 -16.62 57.72 3.58
C GLU A 28 -15.61 57.29 2.49
N SER A 29 -15.71 56.04 2.01
CA SER A 29 -14.83 55.45 0.98
C SER A 29 -13.34 55.57 1.31
N GLN A 30 -12.99 55.31 2.57
CA GLN A 30 -11.62 55.38 3.08
C GLN A 30 -11.32 54.28 4.10
N SER A 31 -10.05 53.87 4.16
CA SER A 31 -9.52 53.02 5.23
C SER A 31 -9.25 53.86 6.47
N ILE A 32 -9.84 53.48 7.60
CA ILE A 32 -9.66 54.13 8.89
C ILE A 32 -8.93 53.17 9.81
N SER A 33 -7.81 53.61 10.38
CA SER A 33 -7.08 52.88 11.40
C SER A 33 -7.38 53.45 12.78
N VAL A 34 -7.81 52.58 13.71
CA VAL A 34 -8.18 52.95 15.08
C VAL A 34 -7.30 52.18 16.05
N ASP A 35 -6.80 52.88 17.07
CA ASP A 35 -6.07 52.26 18.17
C ASP A 35 -7.04 51.49 19.08
N MET A 36 -6.71 50.23 19.35
CA MET A 36 -7.50 49.34 20.19
C MET A 36 -7.09 49.48 21.65
N ASP A 37 -8.08 49.68 22.54
CA ASP A 37 -7.87 49.70 23.99
C ASP A 37 -7.59 48.29 24.54
N PRO A 38 -6.41 48.03 25.15
CA PRO A 38 -6.05 46.72 25.71
C PRO A 38 -6.87 46.29 26.93
N GLU A 39 -7.44 47.23 27.69
CA GLU A 39 -8.22 46.90 28.89
C GLU A 39 -9.65 46.49 28.55
N SER A 40 -10.11 46.81 27.34
CA SER A 40 -11.43 46.46 26.86
C SER A 40 -11.64 44.94 26.80
N PHE A 41 -12.82 44.50 27.24
CA PHE A 41 -13.26 43.11 27.12
C PHE A 41 -13.22 42.61 25.66
N TYR A 42 -13.57 43.49 24.71
CA TYR A 42 -13.63 43.14 23.29
C TYR A 42 -12.25 42.91 22.68
N TYR A 43 -11.22 43.63 23.14
CA TYR A 43 -9.84 43.42 22.66
C TYR A 43 -9.37 41.99 22.92
N LYS A 44 -9.64 41.46 24.12
CA LYS A 44 -9.28 40.07 24.46
C LYS A 44 -10.01 39.04 23.59
N GLN A 45 -11.29 39.27 23.28
CA GLN A 45 -12.06 38.38 22.41
C GLN A 45 -11.53 38.40 20.97
N LEU A 46 -11.24 39.60 20.46
CA LEU A 46 -10.80 39.83 19.09
C LEU A 46 -9.35 39.33 18.88
N ALA A 47 -8.46 39.61 19.83
CA ALA A 47 -7.10 39.09 19.85
C ALA A 47 -7.06 37.56 19.91
N ASN A 48 -7.90 36.91 20.74
CA ASN A 48 -7.97 35.45 20.76
C ASN A 48 -8.46 34.85 19.44
N THR A 49 -9.39 35.53 18.76
CA THR A 49 -9.91 35.08 17.46
C THR A 49 -8.84 35.16 16.38
N VAL A 50 -8.08 36.26 16.32
CA VAL A 50 -7.02 36.46 15.32
C VAL A 50 -5.80 35.60 15.60
N GLN A 51 -5.35 35.49 16.86
CA GLN A 51 -4.21 34.64 17.19
C GLN A 51 -4.53 33.15 17.01
N GLY A 52 -5.79 32.76 17.16
CA GLY A 52 -6.24 31.38 16.95
C GLY A 52 -5.76 30.41 18.03
N GLU A 53 -5.74 29.13 17.67
CA GLU A 53 -5.38 28.05 18.60
C GLU A 53 -3.86 27.95 18.78
N THR A 54 -3.42 27.49 19.96
CA THR A 54 -2.04 27.06 20.19
C THR A 54 -1.70 25.88 19.28
N LEU A 55 -0.45 25.74 18.87
CA LEU A 55 0.03 24.65 18.01
C LEU A 55 -0.42 23.27 18.50
N THR A 56 -0.30 22.98 19.80
CA THR A 56 -0.72 21.69 20.38
C THR A 56 -2.22 21.43 20.28
N SER A 57 -3.06 22.42 20.61
CA SER A 57 -4.51 22.35 20.43
C SER A 57 -4.91 22.19 18.97
N PHE A 58 -4.28 22.93 18.07
CA PHE A 58 -4.53 22.86 16.63
C PHE A 58 -4.24 21.44 16.10
N LEU A 59 -3.07 20.89 16.43
CA LEU A 59 -2.67 19.54 16.05
C LEU A 59 -3.64 18.48 16.60
N THR A 60 -4.04 18.61 17.86
CA THR A 60 -4.92 17.63 18.52
C THR A 60 -6.36 17.67 17.97
N LYS A 61 -6.90 18.86 17.66
CA LYS A 61 -8.29 19.00 17.22
C LYS A 61 -8.49 18.83 15.72
N ARG A 62 -7.50 19.22 14.91
CA ARG A 62 -7.65 19.29 13.45
C ARG A 62 -7.07 18.09 12.72
N PHE A 63 -6.18 17.32 13.36
CA PHE A 63 -5.56 16.14 12.75
C PHE A 63 -6.06 14.85 13.37
N GLN A 64 -6.19 13.83 12.54
CA GLN A 64 -6.61 12.52 12.98
C GLN A 64 -5.48 11.81 13.72
N ARG A 65 -5.80 11.11 14.82
CA ARG A 65 -4.85 10.28 15.59
C ARG A 65 -3.62 11.05 16.11
N VAL A 66 -3.76 12.37 16.34
CA VAL A 66 -2.77 13.18 17.03
C VAL A 66 -3.28 13.48 18.44
N GLY A 67 -2.66 12.86 19.44
CA GLY A 67 -2.94 13.14 20.85
C GLY A 67 -2.04 14.24 21.44
N PRO A 68 -2.32 14.71 22.67
CA PRO A 68 -1.51 15.74 23.33
C PRO A 68 -0.02 15.39 23.42
N THR A 69 0.30 14.14 23.74
CA THR A 69 1.69 13.65 23.80
C THR A 69 2.39 13.69 22.45
N THR A 70 1.72 13.24 21.38
CA THR A 70 2.27 13.30 20.01
C THR A 70 2.45 14.75 19.56
N ALA A 71 1.49 15.63 19.87
CA ALA A 71 1.58 17.04 19.55
C ALA A 71 2.76 17.73 20.24
N LEU A 72 3.05 17.39 21.50
CA LEU A 72 4.22 17.89 22.23
C LEU A 72 5.53 17.41 21.61
N LYS A 73 5.64 16.11 21.32
CA LYS A 73 6.81 15.54 20.62
C LYS A 73 7.05 16.19 19.27
N PHE A 74 5.99 16.41 18.50
CA PHE A 74 6.07 17.11 17.22
C PHE A 74 6.56 18.55 17.40
N ALA A 75 6.03 19.28 18.37
CA ALA A 75 6.47 20.65 18.65
C ALA A 75 7.96 20.71 19.01
N GLU A 76 8.43 19.76 19.83
CA GLU A 76 9.85 19.60 20.16
C GLU A 76 10.71 19.30 18.92
N PHE A 77 10.29 18.33 18.09
CA PHE A 77 10.95 17.97 16.83
C PHE A 77 11.07 19.17 15.87
N ALA A 78 9.97 19.90 15.67
CA ALA A 78 9.91 21.07 14.80
C ALA A 78 10.50 22.34 15.44
N LYS A 79 10.98 22.26 16.68
CA LYS A 79 11.53 23.37 17.47
C LYS A 79 10.55 24.55 17.59
N PHE A 80 9.29 24.26 17.84
CA PHE A 80 8.25 25.23 18.17
C PHE A 80 7.89 25.16 19.66
N LYS A 81 7.51 26.30 20.23
CA LYS A 81 6.92 26.31 21.57
C LYS A 81 5.50 25.74 21.51
N PRO A 82 5.09 24.85 22.44
CA PRO A 82 3.73 24.29 22.46
C PRO A 82 2.60 25.33 22.50
N GLU A 83 2.87 26.49 23.10
CA GLU A 83 1.95 27.61 23.28
C GLU A 83 1.97 28.59 22.10
N HIS A 84 2.89 28.41 21.13
CA HIS A 84 2.95 29.27 19.95
C HIS A 84 1.63 29.17 19.18
N ARG A 85 1.03 30.32 18.88
CA ARG A 85 -0.29 30.37 18.26
C ARG A 85 -0.17 30.40 16.74
N ILE A 86 -1.02 29.62 16.07
CA ILE A 86 -0.97 29.44 14.61
C ILE A 86 -1.21 30.77 13.87
N GLY A 87 -2.14 31.61 14.35
CA GLY A 87 -2.47 32.88 13.71
C GLY A 87 -1.37 33.93 13.79
N THR A 88 -0.36 33.72 14.64
CA THR A 88 0.81 34.61 14.77
C THR A 88 2.06 34.07 14.10
N MET A 89 1.98 32.91 13.42
CA MET A 89 3.13 32.33 12.74
C MET A 89 3.51 33.13 11.50
N THR A 90 4.81 33.33 11.29
CA THR A 90 5.31 33.92 10.05
C THR A 90 5.24 32.92 8.89
N ASN A 91 5.29 33.40 7.64
CA ASN A 91 5.33 32.52 6.46
C ASN A 91 6.49 31.50 6.51
N GLN A 92 7.66 31.90 7.03
CA GLN A 92 8.80 30.99 7.20
C GLN A 92 8.51 29.90 8.23
N GLU A 93 7.83 30.24 9.32
CA GLU A 93 7.39 29.27 10.32
C GLU A 93 6.33 28.31 9.78
N LEU A 94 5.41 28.79 8.93
CA LEU A 94 4.40 27.94 8.28
C LEU A 94 5.02 26.94 7.31
N VAL A 95 6.05 27.33 6.56
CA VAL A 95 6.81 26.41 5.70
C VAL A 95 7.49 25.35 6.56
N LYS A 96 8.20 25.78 7.61
CA LYS A 96 8.86 24.87 8.55
C LYS A 96 7.89 23.91 9.24
N LEU A 97 6.70 24.39 9.61
CA LEU A 97 5.62 23.56 10.15
C LEU A 97 5.19 22.49 9.14
N THR A 98 5.01 22.88 7.88
CA THR A 98 4.62 21.97 6.79
C THR A 98 5.67 20.90 6.53
N ASP A 99 6.94 21.29 6.44
CA ASP A 99 8.05 20.36 6.25
C ASP A 99 8.20 19.41 7.45
N GLY A 100 7.98 19.93 8.66
CA GLY A 100 7.94 19.15 9.88
C GLY A 100 6.82 18.10 9.84
N LEU A 101 5.61 18.48 9.42
CA LEU A 101 4.47 17.57 9.31
C LEU A 101 4.71 16.41 8.34
N GLN A 102 5.50 16.64 7.28
CA GLN A 102 5.85 15.60 6.30
C GLN A 102 6.99 14.69 6.79
N SER A 103 7.92 15.23 7.59
CA SER A 103 9.14 14.52 7.99
C SER A 103 9.00 13.75 9.31
N PHE A 104 7.96 14.02 10.10
CA PHE A 104 7.79 13.42 11.42
C PHE A 104 7.24 11.98 11.32
N GLU A 105 8.05 11.00 11.69
CA GLU A 105 7.73 9.57 11.54
C GLU A 105 6.88 8.99 12.68
N GLU A 106 6.76 9.67 13.83
CA GLU A 106 5.98 9.15 14.97
C GLU A 106 4.46 9.41 14.84
N PHE A 107 3.99 9.92 13.69
CA PHE A 107 2.56 9.95 13.42
C PHE A 107 2.02 8.53 13.27
N MET A 108 0.88 8.29 13.92
CA MET A 108 0.16 7.04 13.73
C MET A 108 -0.43 6.98 12.32
N ALA A 109 -0.48 5.78 11.76
CA ALA A 109 -1.21 5.53 10.52
C ALA A 109 -2.65 6.06 10.62
N PRO A 110 -3.22 6.61 9.53
CA PRO A 110 -4.57 7.14 9.54
C PRO A 110 -5.61 6.04 9.78
N ASP A 111 -6.83 6.44 10.11
CA ASP A 111 -7.92 5.48 10.26
C ASP A 111 -8.43 5.01 8.89
N PRO A 112 -8.40 3.70 8.56
CA PRO A 112 -8.89 3.20 7.27
C PRO A 112 -10.42 3.17 7.16
N SER A 113 -11.17 3.51 8.22
CA SER A 113 -12.64 3.41 8.24
C SER A 113 -13.33 4.25 7.16
N CYS A 114 -12.67 5.33 6.70
CA CYS A 114 -13.15 6.16 5.59
C CYS A 114 -12.92 5.54 4.20
N LEU A 115 -12.21 4.40 4.12
CA LEU A 115 -11.89 3.72 2.88
C LEU A 115 -12.73 2.45 2.73
N ALA A 116 -13.01 2.09 1.49
CA ALA A 116 -13.77 0.89 1.14
C ALA A 116 -12.90 -0.07 0.28
N PRO A 117 -11.83 -0.67 0.85
CA PRO A 117 -11.02 -1.66 0.15
C PRO A 117 -11.87 -2.86 -0.28
N LEU A 118 -11.35 -3.69 -1.20
CA LEU A 118 -12.07 -4.86 -1.67
C LEU A 118 -12.01 -6.00 -0.64
N GLY A 119 -10.88 -6.12 0.04
CA GLY A 119 -10.56 -7.18 0.99
C GLY A 119 -9.71 -8.29 0.38
N GLU A 120 -8.85 -8.89 1.20
CA GLU A 120 -7.98 -10.01 0.80
C GLU A 120 -8.77 -11.23 0.30
N SER A 121 -9.84 -11.62 1.01
CA SER A 121 -10.65 -12.80 0.67
C SER A 121 -11.43 -12.64 -0.65
N PRO A 122 -12.19 -11.55 -0.88
CA PRO A 122 -12.86 -11.33 -2.16
C PRO A 122 -11.89 -11.25 -3.33
N LEU A 123 -10.76 -10.56 -3.17
CA LEU A 123 -9.73 -10.47 -4.21
C LEU A 123 -9.13 -11.84 -4.54
N LYS A 124 -8.82 -12.65 -3.52
CA LYS A 124 -8.31 -14.02 -3.70
C LYS A 124 -9.32 -14.90 -4.45
N LYS A 125 -10.60 -14.89 -4.06
CA LYS A 125 -11.64 -15.67 -4.75
C LYS A 125 -11.86 -15.22 -6.20
N GLY A 126 -11.78 -13.91 -6.46
CA GLY A 126 -11.90 -13.36 -7.81
C GLY A 126 -10.77 -13.84 -8.72
N MET A 127 -9.53 -13.78 -8.23
CA MET A 127 -8.35 -14.25 -8.97
C MET A 127 -8.36 -15.77 -9.18
N GLU A 128 -8.74 -16.54 -8.16
CA GLU A 128 -8.81 -18.00 -8.24
C GLU A 128 -9.79 -18.46 -9.33
N ARG A 129 -10.99 -17.87 -9.36
CA ARG A 129 -12.02 -18.20 -10.35
C ARG A 129 -11.65 -17.79 -11.77
N PHE A 130 -10.97 -16.66 -11.94
CA PHE A 130 -10.68 -16.11 -13.27
C PHE A 130 -9.44 -16.72 -13.91
N PHE A 131 -8.38 -16.97 -13.12
CA PHE A 131 -7.09 -17.42 -13.65
C PHE A 131 -6.82 -18.92 -13.46
N GLU A 132 -7.50 -19.58 -12.53
CA GLU A 132 -7.24 -20.97 -12.13
C GLU A 132 -5.73 -21.30 -12.00
N PRO A 133 -4.98 -20.59 -11.14
CA PRO A 133 -3.54 -20.71 -11.05
C PRO A 133 -3.08 -21.87 -10.15
N ASP A 134 -1.83 -22.31 -10.31
CA ASP A 134 -1.21 -23.30 -9.40
C ASP A 134 -0.82 -22.66 -8.05
N PHE A 135 -0.50 -21.36 -8.07
CA PHE A 135 -0.17 -20.58 -6.91
C PHE A 135 -0.92 -19.25 -6.93
N LEU A 136 -1.53 -18.89 -5.80
CA LEU A 136 -2.23 -17.63 -5.61
C LEU A 136 -2.07 -17.14 -4.19
N GLU A 137 -1.54 -15.93 -4.04
CA GLU A 137 -1.48 -15.23 -2.76
C GLU A 137 -1.86 -13.77 -2.94
N VAL A 138 -2.54 -13.23 -1.93
CA VAL A 138 -3.01 -11.85 -1.87
C VAL A 138 -2.52 -11.23 -0.56
N VAL A 139 -2.32 -9.93 -0.54
CA VAL A 139 -2.00 -9.16 0.65
C VAL A 139 -2.77 -7.85 0.63
N GLN A 140 -3.38 -7.52 1.76
CA GLN A 140 -3.88 -6.18 2.05
C GLN A 140 -2.96 -5.51 3.06
N ARG A 141 -2.41 -4.35 2.70
CA ARG A 141 -1.54 -3.57 3.59
C ARG A 141 -2.36 -2.77 4.60
N GLY A 142 -1.70 -2.32 5.66
CA GLY A 142 -2.28 -1.34 6.57
C GLY A 142 -2.55 0.00 5.89
N ALA A 143 -3.37 0.83 6.52
CA ALA A 143 -3.59 2.19 6.05
C ALA A 143 -2.28 2.98 6.10
N SER A 144 -2.02 3.76 5.06
CA SER A 144 -0.93 4.74 5.00
C SER A 144 -1.49 6.06 4.52
N ALA A 145 -0.72 7.14 4.61
CA ALA A 145 -1.14 8.45 4.12
C ALA A 145 -0.11 9.00 3.13
N TYR A 146 -0.58 9.69 2.10
CA TYR A 146 0.26 10.53 1.25
C TYR A 146 -0.33 11.93 1.24
N SER A 147 0.48 12.96 1.51
CA SER A 147 0.01 14.35 1.58
C SER A 147 -1.29 14.55 2.39
N GLY A 148 -1.47 13.79 3.47
CA GLY A 148 -2.67 13.82 4.33
C GLY A 148 -3.89 13.00 3.84
N PHE A 149 -3.84 12.40 2.65
CA PHE A 149 -4.90 11.51 2.15
C PHE A 149 -4.62 10.06 2.53
N PRO A 150 -5.53 9.38 3.25
CA PRO A 150 -5.36 7.98 3.61
C PRO A 150 -5.55 7.08 2.39
N PHE A 151 -4.72 6.05 2.28
CA PHE A 151 -4.81 5.03 1.26
C PHE A 151 -4.51 3.62 1.81
N VAL A 152 -5.03 2.61 1.13
CA VAL A 152 -4.78 1.18 1.38
C VAL A 152 -4.40 0.54 0.06
N ILE A 153 -3.39 -0.33 0.11
CA ILE A 153 -2.91 -1.08 -1.05
C ILE A 153 -3.26 -2.55 -0.87
N GLU A 154 -3.87 -3.11 -1.90
CA GLU A 154 -4.14 -4.53 -2.02
C GLU A 154 -3.40 -5.04 -3.25
N MET A 155 -2.71 -6.17 -3.11
CA MET A 155 -1.98 -6.76 -4.22
C MET A 155 -2.11 -8.26 -4.21
N GLY A 156 -2.20 -8.86 -5.39
CA GLY A 156 -2.27 -10.30 -5.58
C GLY A 156 -1.27 -10.75 -6.62
N ILE A 157 -0.70 -11.94 -6.41
CA ILE A 157 0.15 -12.63 -7.38
C ILE A 157 -0.45 -14.01 -7.66
N ALA A 158 -0.63 -14.32 -8.94
CA ALA A 158 -1.02 -15.62 -9.44
C ALA A 158 0.02 -16.16 -10.41
N TYR A 159 0.31 -17.46 -10.34
CA TYR A 159 1.34 -18.09 -11.16
C TYR A 159 0.94 -19.51 -11.61
N GLY A 160 1.21 -19.84 -12.88
CA GLY A 160 0.99 -21.17 -13.45
C GLY A 160 -0.48 -21.49 -13.74
N GLY A 161 -0.83 -22.79 -13.78
CA GLY A 161 -2.19 -23.27 -14.05
C GLY A 161 -2.66 -22.96 -15.47
N LYS A 162 -3.87 -22.39 -15.60
CA LYS A 162 -4.45 -22.00 -16.91
C LYS A 162 -4.01 -20.62 -17.41
N ILE A 163 -3.04 -19.98 -16.76
CA ILE A 163 -2.50 -18.70 -17.21
C ILE A 163 -1.71 -18.95 -18.51
N THR A 164 -2.31 -18.59 -19.65
CA THR A 164 -1.72 -18.73 -21.00
C THR A 164 -0.78 -17.57 -21.38
N SER A 165 -0.57 -16.63 -20.47
CA SER A 165 0.20 -15.43 -20.78
C SER A 165 1.68 -15.75 -20.92
N HIS A 166 2.25 -15.45 -22.09
CA HIS A 166 3.70 -15.43 -22.30
C HIS A 166 4.24 -14.11 -21.77
N GLY A 167 4.60 -14.10 -20.50
CA GLY A 167 5.13 -12.93 -19.81
C GLY A 167 4.19 -12.39 -18.74
N MET A 168 4.76 -11.49 -17.94
CA MET A 168 4.12 -10.91 -16.77
C MET A 168 3.01 -9.93 -17.18
N LYS A 169 1.79 -10.17 -16.71
CA LYS A 169 0.65 -9.27 -16.88
C LYS A 169 0.30 -8.56 -15.58
N VAL A 170 0.03 -7.27 -15.65
CA VAL A 170 -0.33 -6.43 -14.50
C VAL A 170 -1.74 -5.88 -14.71
N TYR A 171 -2.66 -6.22 -13.81
CA TYR A 171 -4.01 -5.64 -13.77
C TYR A 171 -4.06 -4.57 -12.68
N ARG A 172 -4.35 -3.34 -13.09
CA ARG A 172 -4.35 -2.18 -12.20
C ARG A 172 -5.77 -1.75 -11.89
N PHE A 173 -6.02 -1.47 -10.62
CA PHE A 173 -7.30 -0.95 -10.13
C PHE A 173 -7.05 0.24 -9.21
N ALA A 174 -7.87 1.28 -9.33
CA ALA A 174 -7.91 2.39 -8.42
C ALA A 174 -9.35 2.63 -7.98
N ASN A 175 -9.63 2.64 -6.67
CA ASN A 175 -10.99 2.80 -6.13
C ASN A 175 -12.03 1.90 -6.83
N ARG A 176 -11.70 0.61 -7.01
CA ARG A 176 -12.52 -0.40 -7.70
C ARG A 176 -12.76 -0.16 -9.21
N ILE A 177 -12.08 0.80 -9.82
CA ILE A 177 -12.13 1.09 -11.26
C ILE A 177 -10.89 0.48 -11.93
N PRO A 178 -11.04 -0.34 -12.98
CA PRO A 178 -9.90 -0.87 -13.74
C PRO A 178 -9.23 0.25 -14.54
N LEU A 179 -7.89 0.28 -14.52
CA LEU A 179 -7.08 1.19 -15.31
C LEU A 179 -6.54 0.44 -16.52
N LEU A 180 -6.99 0.81 -17.73
CA LEU A 180 -6.75 0.03 -18.95
C LEU A 180 -5.68 0.63 -19.85
N TYR A 181 -5.52 1.96 -19.83
CA TYR A 181 -4.61 2.65 -20.74
C TYR A 181 -3.37 3.17 -20.00
N ASP A 182 -2.38 3.60 -20.79
CA ASP A 182 -1.16 4.28 -20.33
C ASP A 182 -0.42 3.53 -19.20
N GLU A 183 -0.28 2.20 -19.35
CA GLU A 183 0.40 1.34 -18.38
C GLU A 183 1.87 1.73 -18.18
N GLY A 184 2.54 2.17 -19.26
CA GLY A 184 3.98 2.46 -19.29
C GLY A 184 4.42 3.54 -18.31
N SER A 185 3.51 4.44 -17.91
CA SER A 185 3.80 5.55 -17.02
C SER A 185 3.21 5.37 -15.62
N ASP A 186 2.62 4.22 -15.30
CA ASP A 186 2.00 3.96 -14.00
C ASP A 186 3.04 3.55 -12.93
N VAL A 187 2.85 4.02 -11.69
CA VAL A 187 3.71 3.68 -10.54
C VAL A 187 3.75 2.18 -10.25
N VAL A 188 2.66 1.44 -10.49
CA VAL A 188 2.61 -0.02 -10.28
C VAL A 188 3.56 -0.71 -11.25
N LEU A 189 3.52 -0.33 -12.53
CA LEU A 189 4.37 -0.94 -13.54
C LEU A 189 5.84 -0.59 -13.30
N LYS A 190 6.14 0.64 -12.89
CA LYS A 190 7.47 1.05 -12.42
C LYS A 190 7.98 0.11 -11.32
N VAL A 191 7.22 -0.09 -10.24
CA VAL A 191 7.61 -0.96 -9.11
C VAL A 191 7.80 -2.43 -9.54
N VAL A 192 6.93 -2.92 -10.43
CA VAL A 192 6.99 -4.27 -10.96
C VAL A 192 8.23 -4.49 -11.84
N ASN A 193 8.59 -3.51 -12.67
CA ASN A 193 9.77 -3.57 -13.53
C ASN A 193 11.08 -3.36 -12.75
N ASP A 194 11.07 -2.52 -11.72
CA ASP A 194 12.21 -2.29 -10.83
C ASP A 194 12.54 -3.52 -9.95
N THR A 195 11.64 -4.50 -9.88
CA THR A 195 11.80 -5.70 -9.06
C THR A 195 12.65 -6.76 -9.79
N ASP A 196 13.71 -7.21 -9.12
CA ASP A 196 14.56 -8.30 -9.63
C ASP A 196 13.89 -9.68 -9.43
N TRP A 197 13.13 -10.10 -10.44
CA TRP A 197 12.40 -11.36 -10.48
C TRP A 197 13.29 -12.61 -10.46
N SER A 198 14.57 -12.48 -10.86
CA SER A 198 15.52 -13.59 -10.84
C SER A 198 15.77 -14.10 -9.42
N ARG A 199 15.75 -13.19 -8.42
CA ARG A 199 15.87 -13.54 -6.98
C ARG A 199 14.75 -14.45 -6.49
N TYR A 200 13.59 -14.38 -7.14
CA TYR A 200 12.40 -15.17 -6.80
C TYR A 200 12.25 -16.41 -7.68
N LYS A 201 13.33 -16.81 -8.38
CA LYS A 201 13.38 -18.01 -9.24
C LYS A 201 12.42 -17.95 -10.44
N ILE A 202 12.10 -16.75 -10.89
CA ILE A 202 11.30 -16.51 -12.09
C ILE A 202 12.26 -16.09 -13.20
N LYS A 203 12.18 -16.75 -14.36
CA LYS A 203 13.07 -16.52 -15.52
C LYS A 203 12.26 -16.57 -16.81
N GLY A 204 12.75 -15.86 -17.83
CA GLY A 204 12.13 -15.82 -19.16
C GLY A 204 10.78 -15.12 -19.16
N ASP A 205 9.81 -15.69 -19.88
CA ASP A 205 8.43 -15.22 -19.98
C ASP A 205 7.51 -16.05 -19.07
N PRO A 206 7.46 -15.75 -17.76
CA PRO A 206 6.68 -16.55 -16.82
C PRO A 206 5.18 -16.39 -17.02
N PRO A 207 4.37 -17.44 -16.76
CA PRO A 207 2.93 -17.32 -16.65
C PRO A 207 2.56 -16.67 -15.30
N LEU A 208 2.87 -15.38 -15.17
CA LEU A 208 2.73 -14.59 -13.95
C LEU A 208 1.69 -13.47 -14.16
N VAL A 209 0.75 -13.38 -13.22
CA VAL A 209 -0.24 -12.30 -13.18
C VAL A 209 -0.12 -11.58 -11.85
N ILE A 210 -0.05 -10.26 -11.91
CA ILE A 210 -0.05 -9.35 -10.76
C ILE A 210 -1.33 -8.52 -10.83
N VAL A 211 -2.06 -8.44 -9.73
CA VAL A 211 -3.22 -7.56 -9.59
C VAL A 211 -2.89 -6.56 -8.51
N SER A 212 -3.02 -5.26 -8.79
CA SER A 212 -2.85 -4.19 -7.82
C SER A 212 -4.13 -3.39 -7.68
N HIS A 213 -4.53 -3.09 -6.45
CA HIS A 213 -5.64 -2.19 -6.15
C HIS A 213 -5.20 -1.12 -5.15
N ILE A 214 -5.36 0.14 -5.56
CA ILE A 214 -5.09 1.31 -4.73
C ILE A 214 -6.44 1.91 -4.33
N CYS A 215 -6.74 1.93 -3.03
CA CYS A 215 -7.94 2.55 -2.49
C CYS A 215 -7.56 3.81 -1.70
N SER A 216 -8.10 4.96 -2.04
CA SER A 216 -7.80 6.24 -1.39
C SER A 216 -8.98 7.22 -1.52
N THR A 217 -9.12 8.17 -0.60
CA THR A 217 -10.11 9.25 -0.73
C THR A 217 -9.84 10.13 -1.96
N ARG A 218 -8.56 10.31 -2.29
CA ARG A 218 -8.08 10.96 -3.50
C ARG A 218 -7.02 10.06 -4.10
N VAL A 219 -7.16 9.67 -5.36
CA VAL A 219 -6.10 8.93 -6.07
C VAL A 219 -5.29 9.97 -6.87
N PRO A 220 -3.96 9.98 -6.77
CA PRO A 220 -3.14 10.96 -7.46
C PRO A 220 -2.94 10.51 -8.91
N TYR A 221 -3.85 10.86 -9.83
CA TYR A 221 -3.70 10.56 -11.25
C TYR A 221 -2.69 11.50 -11.94
N LYS A 222 -1.93 11.03 -12.93
CA LYS A 222 -1.03 11.90 -13.73
C LYS A 222 -1.81 12.72 -14.76
N THR A 223 -2.81 12.10 -15.38
CA THR A 223 -3.61 12.70 -16.45
C THR A 223 -5.06 12.96 -15.99
N VAL A 224 -5.75 13.87 -16.68
CA VAL A 224 -7.18 14.15 -16.45
C VAL A 224 -8.05 12.93 -16.76
N GLY A 225 -7.59 12.07 -17.68
CA GLY A 225 -8.27 10.82 -18.06
C GLY A 225 -8.29 9.76 -16.96
N LYS A 226 -7.50 9.92 -15.88
CA LYS A 226 -7.45 8.99 -14.73
C LYS A 226 -7.02 7.56 -15.09
N GLU A 227 -6.15 7.41 -16.08
CA GLU A 227 -5.70 6.09 -16.57
C GLU A 227 -4.42 5.57 -15.88
N ASN A 228 -3.68 6.45 -15.21
CA ASN A 228 -2.41 6.13 -14.58
C ASN A 228 -2.22 6.87 -13.26
N VAL A 229 -1.64 6.16 -12.28
CA VAL A 229 -1.36 6.71 -10.96
C VAL A 229 0.04 7.34 -10.95
N ALA A 230 0.12 8.53 -10.36
CA ALA A 230 1.32 9.33 -10.21
C ALA A 230 2.31 8.69 -9.25
N ASP A 231 3.58 8.97 -9.51
CA ASP A 231 4.69 8.44 -8.75
C ASP A 231 4.86 9.25 -7.45
N ARG A 232 4.18 8.80 -6.40
CA ARG A 232 4.32 9.34 -5.05
C ARG A 232 5.16 8.37 -4.22
N PRO A 233 6.22 8.83 -3.55
CA PRO A 233 7.16 7.95 -2.86
C PRO A 233 6.49 7.10 -1.76
N GLU A 234 5.45 7.63 -1.09
CA GLU A 234 4.69 6.91 -0.07
C GLU A 234 3.90 5.73 -0.66
N ILE A 235 3.28 5.94 -1.83
CA ILE A 235 2.55 4.89 -2.56
C ILE A 235 3.52 3.88 -3.15
N GLU A 236 4.61 4.34 -3.77
CA GLU A 236 5.65 3.48 -4.34
C GLU A 236 6.24 2.55 -3.26
N ARG A 237 6.57 3.09 -2.09
CA ARG A 237 7.10 2.34 -0.95
C ARG A 237 6.14 1.24 -0.52
N GLU A 238 4.85 1.54 -0.35
CA GLU A 238 3.88 0.54 0.08
C GLU A 238 3.57 -0.51 -1.00
N LEU A 239 3.54 -0.12 -2.29
CA LEU A 239 3.45 -1.06 -3.41
C LEU A 239 4.63 -2.04 -3.39
N LYS A 240 5.85 -1.52 -3.22
CA LYS A 240 7.07 -2.33 -3.18
C LYS A 240 7.04 -3.28 -2.00
N LEU A 241 6.64 -2.83 -0.81
CA LEU A 241 6.53 -3.68 0.38
C LEU A 241 5.46 -4.78 0.21
N ALA A 242 4.32 -4.46 -0.39
CA ALA A 242 3.28 -5.44 -0.73
C ALA A 242 3.82 -6.49 -1.70
N LEU A 243 4.46 -6.05 -2.79
CA LEU A 243 5.05 -6.92 -3.80
C LEU A 243 6.11 -7.84 -3.21
N LEU A 244 7.05 -7.30 -2.42
CA LEU A 244 8.10 -8.07 -1.74
C LEU A 244 7.53 -9.15 -0.81
N SER A 245 6.43 -8.86 -0.11
CA SER A 245 5.73 -9.82 0.74
C SER A 245 5.22 -11.01 -0.09
N LEU A 246 4.58 -10.74 -1.23
CA LEU A 246 4.05 -11.77 -2.12
C LEU A 246 5.17 -12.55 -2.82
N SER A 247 6.20 -11.86 -3.32
CA SER A 247 7.33 -12.48 -4.02
C SER A 247 8.11 -13.45 -3.13
N ARG A 248 8.20 -13.19 -1.81
CA ARG A 248 8.77 -14.16 -0.86
C ARG A 248 7.94 -15.44 -0.75
N LYS A 249 6.61 -15.32 -0.67
CA LYS A 249 5.71 -16.49 -0.67
C LYS A 249 5.82 -17.28 -1.98
N LEU A 250 5.89 -16.58 -3.11
CA LEU A 250 6.09 -17.20 -4.42
C LEU A 250 7.43 -17.94 -4.52
N SER A 251 8.52 -17.37 -4.02
CA SER A 251 9.84 -18.03 -4.03
C SER A 251 9.85 -19.33 -3.24
N SER A 252 9.13 -19.39 -2.11
CA SER A 252 8.93 -20.63 -1.35
C SER A 252 8.21 -21.70 -2.20
N PHE A 253 7.15 -21.31 -2.90
CA PHE A 253 6.44 -22.20 -3.84
C PHE A 253 7.34 -22.69 -4.98
N MET A 254 8.06 -21.79 -5.65
CA MET A 254 8.99 -22.13 -6.74
C MET A 254 10.11 -23.05 -6.28
N SER A 255 10.58 -22.88 -5.05
CA SER A 255 11.59 -23.75 -4.44
C SER A 255 11.08 -25.17 -4.25
N LYS A 256 9.87 -25.32 -3.72
CA LYS A 256 9.23 -26.63 -3.54
C LYS A 256 9.00 -27.33 -4.88
N ARG A 257 8.52 -26.59 -5.88
CA ARG A 257 8.31 -27.12 -7.23
C ARG A 257 9.62 -27.59 -7.88
N GLY A 258 10.68 -26.78 -7.80
CA GLY A 258 11.99 -27.16 -8.33
C GLY A 258 12.59 -28.40 -7.65
N GLN A 259 12.37 -28.59 -6.34
CA GLN A 259 12.79 -29.79 -5.63
C GLN A 259 12.01 -31.03 -6.09
N ALA A 260 10.69 -30.91 -6.27
CA ALA A 260 9.86 -31.99 -6.80
C ALA A 260 10.31 -32.41 -8.21
N GLU A 261 10.55 -31.45 -9.10
CA GLU A 261 11.05 -31.71 -10.45
C GLU A 261 12.45 -32.35 -10.44
N ALA A 262 13.34 -31.91 -9.54
CA ALA A 262 14.67 -32.51 -9.39
C ALA A 262 14.59 -33.95 -8.87
N ALA A 263 13.69 -34.24 -7.93
CA ALA A 263 13.45 -35.58 -7.43
C ALA A 263 12.92 -36.52 -8.53
N VAL A 264 11.99 -36.04 -9.35
CA VAL A 264 11.47 -36.78 -10.52
C VAL A 264 12.58 -37.03 -11.55
N ARG A 265 13.38 -36.01 -11.89
CA ARG A 265 14.51 -36.17 -12.81
C ARG A 265 15.54 -37.17 -12.30
N ARG A 266 15.91 -37.09 -11.01
CA ARG A 266 16.83 -38.02 -10.35
C ARG A 266 16.29 -39.44 -10.37
N LYS A 267 15.00 -39.65 -10.07
CA LYS A 267 14.35 -40.95 -10.14
C LYS A 267 14.36 -41.53 -11.56
N ASN A 268 14.06 -40.71 -12.57
CA ASN A 268 14.11 -41.12 -13.97
C ASN A 268 15.52 -41.52 -14.40
N LEU A 269 16.55 -40.80 -13.90
CA LEU A 269 17.95 -41.14 -14.12
C LEU A 269 18.27 -42.50 -13.49
N TYR A 270 17.94 -42.69 -12.22
CA TYR A 270 18.18 -43.94 -11.49
C TYR A 270 17.49 -45.14 -12.13
N SER A 271 16.24 -44.98 -12.58
CA SER A 271 15.51 -46.04 -13.30
C SER A 271 16.24 -46.51 -14.57
N LYS A 272 16.94 -45.60 -15.26
CA LYS A 272 17.74 -45.94 -16.45
C LYS A 272 19.06 -46.61 -16.11
N TYR A 273 19.82 -46.09 -15.14
CA TYR A 273 21.20 -46.54 -14.90
C TYR A 273 21.33 -47.70 -13.90
N ILE A 274 20.43 -47.81 -12.90
CA ILE A 274 20.51 -48.87 -11.88
C ILE A 274 20.51 -50.28 -12.48
N PRO A 275 19.65 -50.62 -13.48
CA PRO A 275 19.69 -51.94 -14.11
C PRO A 275 21.04 -52.25 -14.80
N LEU A 276 21.62 -51.27 -15.48
CA LEU A 276 22.92 -51.44 -16.16
C LEU A 276 24.05 -51.67 -15.13
N ILE A 277 24.04 -50.91 -14.04
CA ILE A 277 25.02 -51.08 -12.95
C ILE A 277 24.88 -52.49 -12.34
N ALA A 278 23.65 -52.94 -12.09
CA ALA A 278 23.40 -54.28 -11.55
C ALA A 278 23.93 -55.37 -12.50
N GLN A 279 23.72 -55.23 -13.81
CA GLN A 279 24.24 -56.15 -14.83
C GLN A 279 25.77 -56.19 -14.83
N PHE A 280 26.44 -55.03 -14.94
CA PHE A 280 27.91 -54.96 -14.97
C PHE A 280 28.55 -55.46 -13.67
N CYS A 281 27.97 -55.15 -12.51
CA CYS A 281 28.47 -55.68 -11.24
C CYS A 281 28.32 -57.20 -11.14
N THR A 282 27.28 -57.78 -11.73
CA THR A 282 27.04 -59.24 -11.73
C THR A 282 28.06 -59.95 -12.61
N GLU A 283 28.30 -59.42 -13.80
CA GLU A 283 29.32 -59.90 -14.74
C GLU A 283 30.72 -59.84 -14.13
N LEU A 284 31.10 -58.70 -13.55
CA LEU A 284 32.42 -58.50 -12.95
C LEU A 284 32.64 -59.37 -11.71
N ALA A 285 31.60 -59.62 -10.92
CA ALA A 285 31.67 -60.49 -9.75
C ALA A 285 31.61 -62.00 -10.09
N GLY A 286 31.44 -62.37 -11.37
CA GLY A 286 31.30 -63.76 -11.81
C GLY A 286 30.08 -64.50 -11.23
N LYS A 287 29.05 -63.76 -10.78
CA LYS A 287 27.83 -64.32 -10.18
C LYS A 287 26.76 -64.50 -11.26
N LYS A 288 25.86 -65.47 -11.06
CA LYS A 288 24.75 -65.74 -12.01
C LYS A 288 23.50 -64.88 -11.80
N ASN A 289 23.31 -64.34 -10.60
CA ASN A 289 22.08 -63.65 -10.23
C ASN A 289 22.38 -62.17 -9.96
N GLU A 290 21.53 -61.31 -10.53
CA GLU A 290 21.61 -59.87 -10.30
C GLU A 290 21.23 -59.51 -8.86
N PRO A 291 21.86 -58.46 -8.28
CA PRO A 291 21.43 -57.89 -7.01
C PRO A 291 19.96 -57.44 -7.10
N ASN A 292 19.19 -57.57 -6.02
CA ASN A 292 17.80 -57.09 -6.00
C ASN A 292 17.74 -55.55 -5.94
N TYR A 293 17.87 -54.92 -7.10
CA TYR A 293 17.81 -53.46 -7.25
C TYR A 293 16.39 -52.93 -7.35
N LYS A 294 15.38 -53.81 -7.53
CA LYS A 294 13.98 -53.42 -7.69
C LYS A 294 13.46 -52.69 -6.46
N GLN A 295 13.91 -53.08 -5.27
CA GLN A 295 13.58 -52.44 -3.99
C GLN A 295 14.07 -50.98 -3.91
N MET A 296 15.13 -50.61 -4.63
CA MET A 296 15.65 -49.23 -4.68
C MET A 296 14.88 -48.33 -5.65
N ILE A 297 14.09 -48.91 -6.56
CA ILE A 297 13.28 -48.20 -7.56
C ILE A 297 11.82 -48.03 -7.07
N THR A 298 11.38 -48.83 -6.09
CA THR A 298 9.97 -48.96 -5.64
C THR A 298 9.51 -48.01 -4.53
N GLU A 299 10.18 -46.89 -4.28
CA GLU A 299 9.46 -45.79 -3.61
C GLU A 299 8.54 -45.14 -4.65
N GLU A 300 7.25 -45.48 -4.59
CA GLU A 300 6.20 -45.02 -5.50
C GLU A 300 6.27 -43.49 -5.74
N PRO A 301 5.90 -43.02 -6.94
CA PRO A 301 5.92 -41.60 -7.21
C PRO A 301 4.89 -40.89 -6.33
N ILE A 302 5.32 -39.95 -5.49
CA ILE A 302 4.44 -38.89 -5.00
C ILE A 302 4.13 -37.98 -6.20
N VAL A 303 3.28 -38.44 -7.11
CA VAL A 303 2.51 -37.55 -7.96
C VAL A 303 1.36 -37.06 -7.08
N GLU A 304 1.59 -35.95 -6.39
CA GLU A 304 0.58 -35.27 -5.58
C GLU A 304 -0.55 -34.62 -6.43
N GLU A 305 -0.73 -34.97 -7.70
CA GLU A 305 -1.92 -34.55 -8.46
C GLU A 305 -3.21 -35.27 -8.02
N LYS A 306 -3.12 -36.44 -7.39
CA LYS A 306 -4.32 -37.19 -6.95
C LYS A 306 -4.88 -36.74 -5.60
N GLN A 307 -4.08 -36.14 -4.72
CA GLN A 307 -4.60 -35.64 -3.43
C GLN A 307 -5.29 -34.28 -3.56
N ILE A 308 -4.84 -33.42 -4.48
CA ILE A 308 -5.48 -32.13 -4.77
C ILE A 308 -6.86 -32.35 -5.42
N LYS A 309 -6.97 -33.26 -6.41
CA LYS A 309 -8.26 -33.61 -7.04
C LYS A 309 -9.27 -34.24 -6.06
N LYS A 310 -8.83 -35.08 -5.11
CA LYS A 310 -9.73 -35.66 -4.09
C LYS A 310 -10.19 -34.65 -3.02
N LYS A 311 -9.39 -33.62 -2.72
CA LYS A 311 -9.82 -32.52 -1.83
C LYS A 311 -10.87 -31.64 -2.51
N ILE A 312 -10.68 -31.29 -3.78
CA ILE A 312 -11.62 -30.50 -4.59
C ILE A 312 -12.97 -31.22 -4.79
N GLN A 313 -12.97 -32.54 -4.99
CA GLN A 313 -14.20 -33.34 -5.10
C GLN A 313 -14.95 -33.55 -3.77
N ARG A 314 -14.28 -33.42 -2.61
CA ARG A 314 -14.93 -33.50 -1.30
C ARG A 314 -15.57 -32.18 -0.91
N THR A 315 -14.98 -31.03 -1.23
CA THR A 315 -15.60 -29.72 -0.97
C THR A 315 -16.79 -29.43 -1.89
N SER A 316 -16.79 -29.90 -3.14
CA SER A 316 -17.95 -29.73 -4.04
C SER A 316 -19.15 -30.60 -3.69
N LYS A 317 -18.94 -31.79 -3.09
CA LYS A 317 -20.04 -32.65 -2.62
C LYS A 317 -20.70 -32.20 -1.33
N VAL A 318 -19.99 -31.45 -0.47
CA VAL A 318 -20.58 -30.93 0.78
C VAL A 318 -21.46 -29.70 0.52
N HIS A 319 -21.24 -28.95 -0.57
CA HIS A 319 -22.10 -27.84 -0.96
C HIS A 319 -23.37 -28.24 -1.72
N LEU A 320 -23.47 -29.49 -2.21
CA LEU A 320 -24.68 -29.99 -2.88
C LEU A 320 -25.67 -30.69 -1.93
N LEU A 321 -25.36 -30.74 -0.63
CA LEU A 321 -26.17 -31.40 0.40
C LEU A 321 -26.72 -30.42 1.45
N ILE A 322 -26.55 -29.11 1.26
CA ILE A 322 -27.09 -28.04 2.14
C ILE A 322 -27.83 -26.96 1.31
N CYS A 323 -28.38 -27.34 0.14
CA CYS A 323 -29.46 -26.61 -0.52
C CYS A 323 -30.66 -27.53 -0.66
#